data_AF-A0A829M260-F1
#
_entry.id   AF-A0A829M260-F1
#
_cell.length_a   1.000
_cell.length_b   1.000
_cell.length_c   1.000
_cell.angle_alpha   90.00
_cell.angle_beta   90.00
_cell.angle_gamma   90.00
#
_symmetry.space_group_name_H-M   'P 1'
#
loop_
_entity.id
_entity.type
_entity.pdbx_description
1 polymer ?
#
loop_
_entity_poly.entity_id
_entity_poly.type
_entity_poly.pdbx_seq_one_letter_code
_entity_poly.pdbx_strand_id
1 'polypeptide(L)'
;MLPGGSTLTAVPVEPDGDLPGALEKLRDGVSALTDPKLQIVEGRKEWAEPLYASLCDAVESVEGSGVFMGVAKSQPPIWTDAFDLRNEIDVEVKQWQSDPGVFDGDLTHPPTPETVRRLRILESLKTWRPQDSKTLDGYSNSLENWCNRINHLLNPEPVKTVSAPCPACQKRWVYRRDSAGENVRQPALQLTAQGCSCQACHYTWGPQYFMHLAAVLECPLPEGVLE
;
A
#
# COMPACT_ATOMS: atom_id res chain seq x y z
N MET A 1 3.79 -29.37 -62.47
CA MET A 1 4.17 -29.76 -61.09
C MET A 1 5.37 -28.92 -60.70
N LEU A 2 5.17 -27.93 -59.83
CA LEU A 2 6.22 -27.16 -59.16
C LEU A 2 5.90 -27.24 -57.65
N PRO A 3 6.87 -27.57 -56.79
CA PRO A 3 6.62 -27.66 -55.35
C PRO A 3 6.60 -26.25 -54.74
N GLY A 4 5.61 -26.02 -53.87
CA GLY A 4 5.42 -24.77 -53.15
C GLY A 4 6.57 -24.49 -52.17
N GLY A 5 7.09 -23.26 -52.22
CA GLY A 5 8.05 -22.76 -51.24
C GLY A 5 7.34 -22.45 -49.92
N SER A 6 7.69 -23.19 -48.88
CA SER A 6 7.30 -22.86 -47.50
C SER A 6 8.07 -21.62 -47.05
N THR A 7 7.36 -20.50 -46.87
CA THR A 7 7.90 -19.29 -46.26
C THR A 7 8.03 -19.54 -44.75
N LEU A 8 9.25 -19.69 -44.26
CA LEU A 8 9.56 -19.74 -42.83
C LEU A 8 9.37 -18.34 -42.25
N THR A 9 8.24 -18.10 -41.60
CA THR A 9 8.02 -16.89 -40.81
C THR A 9 8.89 -16.97 -39.55
N ALA A 10 9.92 -16.15 -39.47
CA ALA A 10 10.74 -16.04 -38.26
C ALA A 10 9.87 -15.51 -37.11
N VAL A 11 9.71 -16.31 -36.05
CA VAL A 11 9.11 -15.85 -34.80
C VAL A 11 10.07 -14.84 -34.17
N PRO A 12 9.63 -13.62 -33.83
CA PRO A 12 10.49 -12.68 -33.14
C PRO A 12 10.88 -13.28 -31.79
N VAL A 13 12.19 -13.45 -31.57
CA VAL A 13 12.75 -13.86 -30.28
C VAL A 13 12.52 -12.67 -29.33
N GLU A 14 11.57 -12.80 -28.40
CA GLU A 14 11.45 -11.85 -27.30
C GLU A 14 12.80 -11.82 -26.57
N PRO A 15 13.36 -10.62 -26.29
CA PRO A 15 14.63 -10.54 -25.58
C PRO A 15 14.50 -11.21 -24.21
N ASP A 16 15.52 -11.97 -23.83
CA ASP A 16 15.63 -12.52 -22.47
C ASP A 16 15.48 -11.39 -21.45
N GLY A 17 14.62 -11.59 -20.46
CA GLY A 17 14.34 -10.60 -19.42
C GLY A 17 15.50 -10.40 -18.44
N ASP A 18 15.56 -9.23 -17.79
CA ASP A 18 16.55 -8.93 -16.74
C ASP A 18 16.18 -9.64 -15.43
N LEU A 19 16.54 -10.92 -15.35
CA LEU A 19 16.29 -11.74 -14.17
C LEU A 19 17.02 -11.25 -12.91
N PRO A 20 18.31 -10.84 -12.95
CA PRO A 20 18.97 -10.30 -11.77
C PRO A 20 18.23 -9.09 -11.18
N GLY A 21 17.85 -8.12 -12.00
CA GLY A 21 17.11 -6.93 -11.54
C GLY A 21 15.73 -7.29 -10.99
N ALA A 22 15.00 -8.20 -11.64
CA ALA A 22 13.69 -8.64 -11.16
C ALA A 22 13.76 -9.40 -9.83
N LEU A 23 14.80 -10.21 -9.62
CA LEU A 23 15.04 -10.88 -8.34
C LEU A 23 15.41 -9.90 -7.22
N GLU A 24 16.23 -8.88 -7.51
CA GLU A 24 16.56 -7.83 -6.54
C GLU A 24 15.31 -7.08 -6.10
N LYS A 25 14.45 -6.66 -7.04
CA LYS A 25 13.16 -6.03 -6.71
C LYS A 25 12.25 -6.94 -5.87
N LEU A 26 12.22 -8.24 -6.16
CA LEU A 26 11.43 -9.19 -5.37
C LEU A 26 11.95 -9.25 -3.92
N ARG A 27 13.28 -9.36 -3.75
CA ARG A 27 13.92 -9.36 -2.42
C ARG A 27 13.62 -8.09 -1.65
N ASP A 28 13.73 -6.95 -2.30
CA ASP A 28 13.44 -5.65 -1.71
C ASP A 28 11.96 -5.55 -1.28
N GLY A 29 11.03 -6.00 -2.13
CA GLY A 29 9.60 -6.04 -1.80
C GLY A 29 9.27 -6.98 -0.63
N VAL A 30 9.84 -8.19 -0.62
CA VAL A 30 9.67 -9.15 0.48
C VAL A 30 10.25 -8.58 1.77
N SER A 31 11.45 -7.99 1.70
CA SER A 31 12.08 -7.37 2.85
C SER A 31 11.29 -6.16 3.35
N ALA A 32 10.76 -5.32 2.46
CA ALA A 32 9.94 -4.15 2.82
C ALA A 32 8.69 -4.55 3.62
N LEU A 33 8.06 -5.67 3.26
CA LEU A 33 6.85 -6.16 3.90
C LEU A 33 7.12 -6.95 5.20
N THR A 34 8.23 -7.71 5.25
CA THR A 34 8.44 -8.77 6.27
C THR A 34 9.62 -8.56 7.22
N ASP A 35 10.54 -7.64 6.93
CA ASP A 35 11.67 -7.34 7.82
C ASP A 35 11.42 -6.11 8.69
N PRO A 36 11.91 -6.10 9.94
CA PRO A 36 11.99 -4.89 10.73
C PRO A 36 12.79 -3.81 10.01
N LYS A 37 12.30 -2.57 10.02
CA LYS A 37 12.98 -1.43 9.38
C LYS A 37 13.45 -0.43 10.41
N LEU A 38 14.67 0.09 10.21
CA LEU A 38 15.18 1.16 11.04
C LEU A 38 14.43 2.46 10.72
N GLN A 39 13.78 3.03 11.73
CA GLN A 39 13.05 4.30 11.64
C GLN A 39 13.66 5.33 12.58
N ILE A 40 13.43 6.60 12.27
CA ILE A 40 13.83 7.73 13.11
C ILE A 40 12.56 8.32 13.72
N VAL A 41 12.35 8.07 15.00
CA VAL A 41 11.21 8.60 15.78
C VAL A 41 11.77 9.60 16.78
N GLU A 42 11.34 10.86 16.70
CA GLU A 42 11.79 11.94 17.60
C GLU A 42 13.33 12.08 17.71
N GLY A 43 14.04 11.84 16.60
CA GLY A 43 15.50 11.92 16.55
C GLY A 43 16.24 10.69 17.09
N ARG A 44 15.52 9.64 17.53
CA ARG A 44 16.08 8.35 17.95
C ARG A 44 15.91 7.30 16.86
N LYS A 45 16.91 6.43 16.73
CA LYS A 45 16.87 5.29 15.82
C LYS A 45 16.22 4.12 16.52
N GLU A 46 15.08 3.67 15.99
CA GLU A 46 14.31 2.56 16.54
C GLU A 46 14.03 1.54 15.43
N TRP A 47 13.98 0.25 15.79
CA TRP A 47 13.58 -0.79 14.85
C TRP A 47 12.05 -0.89 14.90
N ALA A 48 11.41 -0.53 13.80
CA ALA A 48 9.99 -0.72 13.63
C ALA A 48 9.68 -2.18 13.34
N GLU A 49 8.50 -2.61 13.78
CA GLU A 49 7.97 -3.93 13.45
C GLU A 49 7.79 -4.11 11.93
N PRO A 50 7.86 -5.36 11.43
CA PRO A 50 7.50 -5.66 10.05
C PRO A 50 6.09 -5.17 9.70
N LEU A 51 5.91 -4.58 8.53
CA LEU A 51 4.61 -4.05 8.09
C LEU A 51 3.50 -5.11 8.12
N TYR A 52 3.81 -6.34 7.70
CA TYR A 52 2.84 -7.43 7.75
C TYR A 52 2.44 -7.81 9.18
N ALA A 53 3.38 -7.77 10.13
CA ALA A 53 3.09 -8.03 11.54
C ALA A 53 2.18 -6.93 12.11
N SER A 54 2.51 -5.65 11.88
CA SER A 54 1.68 -4.53 12.31
C SER A 54 0.28 -4.55 11.68
N LEU A 55 0.14 -5.05 10.44
CA LEU A 55 -1.17 -5.28 9.82
C LEU A 55 -1.96 -6.37 10.56
N CYS A 56 -1.33 -7.50 10.92
CA CYS A 56 -1.97 -8.54 11.73
C CYS A 56 -2.41 -7.99 13.09
N ASP A 57 -1.55 -7.24 13.77
CA ASP A 57 -1.87 -6.65 15.07
C ASP A 57 -3.03 -5.66 14.98
N ALA A 58 -3.13 -4.89 13.89
CA ALA A 58 -4.26 -4.00 13.64
C ALA A 58 -5.59 -4.76 13.51
N VAL A 59 -5.55 -6.00 13.00
CA VAL A 59 -6.72 -6.89 12.94
C VAL A 59 -6.99 -7.54 14.31
N GLU A 60 -5.97 -8.04 14.99
CA GLU A 60 -6.10 -8.80 16.24
C GLU A 60 -6.40 -7.94 17.47
N SER A 61 -5.95 -6.68 17.50
CA SER A 61 -6.26 -5.71 18.56
C SER A 61 -7.76 -5.53 18.81
N VAL A 62 -8.58 -5.91 17.83
CA VAL A 62 -10.04 -5.90 17.92
C VAL A 62 -10.59 -7.26 18.36
N GLU A 63 -10.05 -8.38 17.86
CA GLU A 63 -10.47 -9.74 18.20
C GLU A 63 -10.13 -10.11 19.67
N GLY A 64 -9.05 -9.51 20.22
CA GLY A 64 -8.62 -9.67 21.62
C GLY A 64 -9.49 -8.94 22.66
N SER A 65 -10.53 -8.21 22.24
CA SER A 65 -11.49 -7.51 23.12
C SER A 65 -12.49 -8.45 23.81
N GLY A 66 -12.06 -9.67 24.17
CA GLY A 66 -12.89 -10.75 24.70
C GLY A 66 -13.26 -10.65 26.20
N VAL A 67 -12.98 -9.52 26.87
CA VAL A 67 -13.31 -9.33 28.29
C VAL A 67 -13.97 -7.97 28.54
N PHE A 68 -15.12 -7.68 27.94
CA PHE A 68 -16.04 -6.69 28.53
C PHE A 68 -17.50 -7.06 28.27
N MET A 69 -18.17 -7.53 29.32
CA MET A 69 -19.59 -7.27 29.51
C MET A 69 -19.81 -5.76 29.43
N GLY A 70 -20.44 -5.28 28.36
CA GLY A 70 -21.03 -3.94 28.33
C GLY A 70 -20.70 -3.11 27.09
N VAL A 71 -21.76 -2.84 26.32
CA VAL A 71 -21.87 -1.80 25.29
C VAL A 71 -21.13 -2.09 23.98
N ALA A 72 -21.89 -2.42 22.94
CA ALA A 72 -21.47 -2.39 21.55
C ALA A 72 -20.98 -0.98 21.21
N LYS A 73 -19.66 -0.77 21.28
CA LYS A 73 -19.02 0.44 20.77
C LYS A 73 -18.75 0.22 19.28
N SER A 74 -19.22 1.16 18.46
CA SER A 74 -18.92 1.23 17.04
C SER A 74 -17.41 1.14 16.83
N GLN A 75 -16.96 0.04 16.22
CA GLN A 75 -15.54 -0.14 15.91
C GLN A 75 -15.15 0.80 14.76
N PRO A 76 -13.93 1.37 14.77
CA PRO A 76 -13.48 2.26 13.70
C PRO A 76 -13.33 1.47 12.37
N PRO A 77 -13.69 2.08 11.23
CA PRO A 77 -13.71 1.42 9.91
C PRO A 77 -12.36 0.81 9.46
N ILE A 78 -11.27 1.31 10.04
CA ILE A 78 -9.88 0.88 9.77
C ILE A 78 -9.69 -0.64 9.92
N TRP A 79 -10.40 -1.28 10.86
CA TRP A 79 -10.25 -2.73 11.08
C TRP A 79 -10.74 -3.57 9.89
N THR A 80 -11.85 -3.16 9.26
CA THR A 80 -12.41 -3.91 8.13
C THR A 80 -11.47 -3.79 6.93
N ASP A 81 -10.97 -2.58 6.66
CA ASP A 81 -9.97 -2.33 5.61
C ASP A 81 -8.66 -3.10 5.86
N ALA A 82 -8.22 -3.23 7.13
CA ALA A 82 -7.05 -4.01 7.53
C ALA A 82 -7.26 -5.52 7.30
N PHE A 83 -8.43 -6.03 7.70
CA PHE A 83 -8.80 -7.44 7.51
C PHE A 83 -8.86 -7.79 6.02
N ASP A 84 -9.51 -6.95 5.21
CA ASP A 84 -9.63 -7.16 3.77
C ASP A 84 -8.25 -7.16 3.08
N LEU A 85 -7.39 -6.21 3.45
CA LEU A 85 -6.02 -6.15 2.94
C LEU A 85 -5.19 -7.36 3.38
N ARG A 86 -5.29 -7.80 4.64
CA ARG A 86 -4.60 -9.02 5.11
C ARG A 86 -5.05 -10.24 4.31
N ASN A 87 -6.36 -10.41 4.16
CA ASN A 87 -6.94 -11.53 3.41
C ASN A 87 -6.55 -11.51 1.92
N GLU A 88 -6.50 -10.33 1.30
CA GLU A 88 -6.00 -10.16 -0.07
C GLU A 88 -4.55 -10.68 -0.20
N ILE A 89 -3.66 -10.22 0.68
CA ILE A 89 -2.25 -10.64 0.69
C ILE A 89 -2.14 -12.16 0.90
N ASP A 90 -2.84 -12.71 1.91
CA ASP A 90 -2.81 -14.14 2.22
C ASP A 90 -3.25 -15.01 1.03
N VAL A 91 -4.34 -14.61 0.36
CA VAL A 91 -4.88 -15.35 -0.78
C VAL A 91 -3.94 -15.26 -1.98
N GLU A 92 -3.42 -14.09 -2.30
CA GLU A 92 -2.55 -13.89 -3.47
C GLU A 92 -1.17 -14.56 -3.28
N VAL A 93 -0.55 -14.40 -2.11
CA VAL A 93 0.72 -15.07 -1.78
C VAL A 93 0.56 -16.59 -1.78
N LYS A 94 -0.57 -17.12 -1.31
CA LYS A 94 -0.87 -18.56 -1.38
C LYS A 94 -1.02 -19.06 -2.83
N GLN A 95 -1.46 -18.21 -3.76
CA GLN A 95 -1.50 -18.56 -5.18
C GLN A 95 -0.09 -18.56 -5.81
N TRP A 96 0.79 -17.64 -5.40
CA TRP A 96 2.17 -17.59 -5.88
C TRP A 96 3.01 -18.76 -5.37
N GLN A 97 2.83 -19.12 -4.09
CA GLN A 97 3.48 -20.24 -3.44
C GLN A 97 2.49 -20.96 -2.51
N SER A 98 2.00 -22.11 -2.94
CA SER A 98 1.00 -22.88 -2.18
C SER A 98 1.56 -23.49 -0.91
N ASP A 99 2.83 -23.91 -0.93
CA ASP A 99 3.48 -24.58 0.20
C ASP A 99 3.91 -23.56 1.28
N PRO A 100 3.37 -23.62 2.52
CA PRO A 100 3.81 -22.77 3.61
C PRO A 100 5.24 -23.07 4.08
N GLY A 101 5.84 -24.18 3.65
CA GLY A 101 7.09 -24.69 4.19
C GLY A 101 6.94 -25.23 5.61
N VAL A 102 8.09 -25.41 6.26
CA VAL A 102 8.17 -26.03 7.59
C VAL A 102 7.60 -25.09 8.64
N PHE A 103 6.78 -25.65 9.53
CA PHE A 103 6.28 -24.94 10.71
C PHE A 103 7.44 -24.71 11.69
N ASP A 104 7.61 -23.46 12.14
CA ASP A 104 8.76 -23.02 12.93
C ASP A 104 8.38 -22.49 14.33
N GLY A 105 7.13 -22.66 14.75
CA GLY A 105 6.69 -22.30 16.10
C GLY A 105 6.91 -23.41 17.13
N ASP A 106 6.95 -23.04 18.40
CA ASP A 106 6.99 -23.96 19.52
C ASP A 106 6.22 -23.42 20.75
N LEU A 107 6.37 -24.06 21.92
CA LEU A 107 5.69 -23.65 23.16
C LEU A 107 6.19 -22.30 23.72
N THR A 108 7.32 -21.81 23.23
CA THR A 108 8.00 -20.59 23.71
C THR A 108 8.01 -19.47 22.69
N HIS A 109 7.86 -19.78 21.39
CA HIS A 109 7.94 -18.83 20.30
C HIS A 109 6.77 -19.02 19.33
N PRO A 110 5.98 -17.96 19.05
CA PRO A 110 4.92 -18.05 18.05
C PRO A 110 5.53 -18.35 16.67
N PRO A 111 4.84 -19.14 15.83
CA PRO A 111 5.32 -19.45 14.49
C PRO A 111 5.39 -18.19 13.63
N THR A 112 6.31 -18.18 12.67
CA THR A 112 6.31 -17.16 11.62
C THR A 112 5.02 -17.28 10.82
N PRO A 113 4.32 -16.15 10.53
CA PRO A 113 3.10 -16.18 9.73
C PRO A 113 3.31 -16.91 8.41
N GLU A 114 2.30 -17.69 8.05
CA GLU A 114 2.31 -18.56 6.88
C GLU A 114 2.63 -17.82 5.58
N THR A 115 2.14 -16.60 5.44
CA THR A 115 2.41 -15.70 4.30
C THR A 115 3.86 -15.26 4.24
N VAL A 116 4.47 -14.93 5.38
CA VAL A 116 5.90 -14.58 5.46
C VAL A 116 6.76 -15.77 5.07
N ARG A 117 6.45 -16.98 5.56
CA ARG A 117 7.20 -18.19 5.18
C ARG A 117 7.13 -18.47 3.67
N ARG A 118 5.95 -18.31 3.05
CA ARG A 118 5.78 -18.44 1.59
C ARG A 118 6.63 -17.46 0.79
N LEU A 119 6.65 -16.18 1.20
CA LEU A 119 7.46 -15.16 0.54
C LEU A 119 8.96 -15.46 0.63
N ARG A 120 9.44 -15.96 1.78
CA ARG A 120 10.84 -16.40 1.94
C ARG A 120 11.21 -17.59 1.08
N ILE A 121 10.27 -18.53 0.90
CA ILE A 121 10.48 -19.64 -0.04
C ILE A 121 10.59 -19.08 -1.46
N LEU A 122 9.64 -18.26 -1.88
CA LEU A 122 9.61 -17.64 -3.21
C LEU A 122 10.92 -16.91 -3.55
N GLU A 123 11.45 -16.15 -2.58
CA GLU A 123 12.73 -15.45 -2.65
C GLU A 123 13.95 -16.39 -2.84
N SER A 124 13.91 -17.57 -2.21
CA SER A 124 15.03 -18.51 -2.17
C SER A 124 15.02 -19.56 -3.29
N LEU A 125 13.98 -19.58 -4.15
CA LEU A 125 13.89 -20.49 -5.28
C LEU A 125 15.07 -20.29 -6.25
N LYS A 126 15.78 -21.38 -6.54
CA LYS A 126 16.91 -21.39 -7.49
C LYS A 126 16.47 -21.68 -8.94
N THR A 127 15.18 -21.87 -9.17
CA THR A 127 14.62 -22.37 -10.44
C THR A 127 14.24 -21.28 -11.43
N TRP A 128 14.35 -20.01 -11.06
CA TRP A 128 13.96 -18.88 -11.90
C TRP A 128 14.78 -18.81 -13.19
N ARG A 129 14.08 -18.56 -14.30
CA ARG A 129 14.64 -18.43 -15.65
C ARG A 129 14.51 -16.99 -16.14
N PRO A 130 15.31 -16.53 -17.11
CA PRO A 130 15.21 -15.17 -17.67
C PRO A 130 13.81 -14.77 -18.13
N GLN A 131 13.05 -15.72 -18.67
CA GLN A 131 11.65 -15.55 -19.10
C GLN A 131 10.66 -15.27 -17.96
N ASP A 132 11.02 -15.55 -16.70
CA ASP A 132 10.15 -15.35 -15.54
C ASP A 132 10.23 -13.90 -15.00
N SER A 133 11.10 -13.05 -15.57
CA SER A 133 11.31 -11.67 -15.09
C SER A 133 10.01 -10.86 -15.03
N LYS A 134 9.12 -11.01 -16.02
CA LYS A 134 7.82 -10.33 -16.05
C LYS A 134 6.91 -10.76 -14.89
N THR A 135 6.95 -12.03 -14.51
CA THR A 135 6.19 -12.57 -13.37
C THR A 135 6.75 -12.03 -12.06
N LEU A 136 8.08 -12.00 -11.92
CA LEU A 136 8.74 -11.43 -10.75
C LEU A 136 8.46 -9.93 -10.60
N ASP A 137 8.51 -9.15 -11.68
CA ASP A 137 8.11 -7.74 -11.67
C ASP A 137 6.65 -7.58 -11.21
N GLY A 138 5.75 -8.48 -11.63
CA GLY A 138 4.36 -8.52 -11.17
C GLY A 138 4.25 -8.70 -9.65
N TYR A 139 4.96 -9.67 -9.10
CA TYR A 139 5.01 -9.92 -7.65
C TYR A 139 5.59 -8.72 -6.89
N SER A 140 6.69 -8.14 -7.38
CA SER A 140 7.31 -6.94 -6.80
C SER A 140 6.34 -5.76 -6.77
N ASN A 141 5.59 -5.52 -7.85
CA ASN A 141 4.60 -4.44 -7.91
C ASN A 141 3.45 -4.66 -6.91
N SER A 142 2.96 -5.90 -6.76
CA SER A 142 1.94 -6.24 -5.75
C SER A 142 2.48 -5.98 -4.33
N LEU A 143 3.71 -6.42 -4.03
CA LEU A 143 4.37 -6.19 -2.72
C LEU A 143 4.53 -4.69 -2.42
N GLU A 144 5.01 -3.90 -3.37
CA GLU A 144 5.14 -2.45 -3.22
C GLU A 144 3.77 -1.79 -2.98
N ASN A 145 2.76 -2.16 -3.75
CA ASN A 145 1.40 -1.66 -3.59
C ASN A 145 0.82 -1.99 -2.21
N TRP A 146 1.02 -3.22 -1.71
CA TRP A 146 0.58 -3.59 -0.37
C TRP A 146 1.33 -2.81 0.71
N CYS A 147 2.65 -2.67 0.63
CA CYS A 147 3.41 -1.84 1.56
C CYS A 147 2.88 -0.39 1.60
N ASN A 148 2.56 0.20 0.44
CA ASN A 148 1.99 1.54 0.38
C ASN A 148 0.59 1.60 1.00
N ARG A 149 -0.26 0.61 0.76
CA ARG A 149 -1.61 0.53 1.35
C ARG A 149 -1.57 0.32 2.86
N ILE A 150 -0.69 -0.55 3.36
CA ILE A 150 -0.50 -0.76 4.81
C ILE A 150 -0.03 0.54 5.47
N ASN A 151 0.96 1.23 4.89
CA ASN A 151 1.43 2.50 5.42
C ASN A 151 0.33 3.56 5.43
N HIS A 152 -0.46 3.68 4.36
CA HIS A 152 -1.57 4.62 4.31
C HIS A 152 -2.67 4.31 5.33
N LEU A 153 -2.88 3.03 5.62
CA LEU A 153 -3.89 2.55 6.57
C LEU A 153 -3.47 2.80 8.02
N LEU A 154 -2.23 2.42 8.37
CA LEU A 154 -1.70 2.49 9.73
C LEU A 154 -1.21 3.90 10.08
N ASN A 155 -0.69 4.63 9.10
CA ASN A 155 -0.15 5.98 9.25
C ASN A 155 -0.80 6.92 8.23
N PRO A 156 -2.12 7.17 8.32
CA PRO A 156 -2.79 8.07 7.40
C PRO A 156 -2.18 9.46 7.52
N GLU A 157 -1.72 10.02 6.39
CA GLU A 157 -1.34 11.43 6.37
C GLU A 157 -2.57 12.25 6.79
N PRO A 158 -2.44 13.21 7.73
CA PRO A 158 -3.57 14.03 8.16
C PRO A 158 -4.01 14.93 7.00
N VAL A 159 -4.99 14.45 6.23
CA VAL A 159 -5.60 15.22 5.14
C VAL A 159 -6.72 16.08 5.70
N LYS A 160 -6.59 17.40 5.59
CA LYS A 160 -7.68 18.34 5.88
C LYS A 160 -8.38 18.70 4.58
N THR A 161 -9.69 18.48 4.52
CA THR A 161 -10.47 18.89 3.35
C THR A 161 -10.95 20.33 3.48
N VAL A 162 -10.89 21.11 2.40
CA VAL A 162 -11.48 22.46 2.35
C VAL A 162 -12.75 22.46 1.54
N SER A 163 -13.82 22.98 2.15
CA SER A 163 -15.16 23.06 1.55
C SER A 163 -15.31 24.16 0.48
N ALA A 164 -14.28 25.01 0.30
CA ALA A 164 -14.27 26.07 -0.71
C ALA A 164 -14.06 25.50 -2.13
N PRO A 165 -14.57 26.17 -3.17
CA PRO A 165 -14.32 25.76 -4.55
C PRO A 165 -12.84 25.89 -4.91
N CYS A 166 -12.34 25.01 -5.77
CA CYS A 166 -11.00 25.11 -6.31
C CYS A 166 -10.81 26.45 -7.06
N PRO A 167 -9.78 27.27 -6.75
CA PRO A 167 -9.58 28.52 -7.46
C PRO A 167 -9.16 28.34 -8.93
N ALA A 168 -8.60 27.18 -9.29
CA ALA A 168 -8.18 26.87 -10.66
C ALA A 168 -9.34 26.37 -11.56
N CYS A 169 -10.24 25.53 -11.04
CA CYS A 169 -11.30 24.90 -11.84
C CYS A 169 -12.73 25.15 -11.32
N GLN A 170 -12.88 25.88 -10.22
CA GLN A 170 -14.13 26.26 -9.55
C GLN A 170 -15.01 25.09 -9.08
N LYS A 171 -14.56 23.83 -9.26
CA LYS A 171 -15.26 22.67 -8.71
C LYS A 171 -15.11 22.65 -7.20
N ARG A 172 -16.24 22.48 -6.51
CA ARG A 172 -16.35 22.39 -5.05
C ARG A 172 -16.35 20.95 -4.55
N TRP A 173 -16.82 20.01 -5.37
CA TRP A 173 -17.02 18.62 -4.98
C TRP A 173 -16.47 17.67 -6.03
N VAL A 174 -15.98 16.53 -5.56
CA VAL A 174 -15.66 15.35 -6.34
C VAL A 174 -16.47 14.18 -5.80
N TYR A 175 -16.78 13.22 -6.66
CA TYR A 175 -17.40 11.96 -6.26
C TYR A 175 -16.34 10.88 -6.35
N ARG A 176 -16.09 10.19 -5.25
CA ARG A 176 -15.13 9.09 -5.17
C ARG A 176 -15.84 7.87 -4.62
N ARG A 177 -15.51 6.69 -5.14
CA ARG A 177 -15.94 5.45 -4.49
C ARG A 177 -15.20 5.28 -3.17
N ASP A 178 -15.94 5.03 -2.10
CA ASP A 178 -15.38 4.59 -0.83
C ASP A 178 -15.05 3.09 -0.86
N SER A 179 -14.53 2.56 0.25
CA SER A 179 -14.21 1.14 0.38
C SER A 179 -15.45 0.23 0.32
N ALA A 180 -16.65 0.76 0.58
CA ALA A 180 -17.93 0.05 0.41
C ALA A 180 -18.45 0.05 -1.05
N GLY A 181 -17.76 0.73 -1.97
CA GLY A 181 -18.14 0.84 -3.38
C GLY A 181 -19.20 1.91 -3.67
N GLU A 182 -19.57 2.71 -2.67
CA GLU A 182 -20.54 3.79 -2.80
C GLU A 182 -19.87 5.07 -3.30
N ASN A 183 -20.56 5.82 -4.16
CA ASN A 183 -20.08 7.13 -4.62
C ASN A 183 -20.31 8.17 -3.52
N VAL A 184 -19.27 8.50 -2.77
CA VAL A 184 -19.29 9.52 -1.72
C VAL A 184 -18.85 10.86 -2.27
N ARG A 185 -19.57 11.91 -1.86
CA ARG A 185 -19.23 13.29 -2.18
C ARG A 185 -18.15 13.80 -1.23
N GLN A 186 -17.01 14.21 -1.78
CA GLN A 186 -15.90 14.80 -1.03
C GLN A 186 -15.57 16.20 -1.54
N PRO A 187 -15.06 17.11 -0.69
CA PRO A 187 -14.59 18.41 -1.15
C PRO A 187 -13.46 18.26 -2.17
N ALA A 188 -13.45 19.12 -3.18
CA ALA A 188 -12.47 19.04 -4.27
C ALA A 188 -11.05 19.44 -3.85
N LEU A 189 -10.87 20.14 -2.73
CA LEU A 189 -9.57 20.58 -2.22
C LEU A 189 -9.16 19.76 -0.99
N GLN A 190 -7.93 19.24 -1.04
CA GLN A 190 -7.30 18.51 0.05
C GLN A 190 -5.99 19.20 0.43
N LEU A 191 -5.82 19.49 1.72
CA LEU A 191 -4.57 19.94 2.31
C LEU A 191 -3.86 18.78 2.98
N THR A 192 -2.58 18.67 2.71
CA THR A 192 -1.64 17.81 3.40
C THR A 192 -0.52 18.68 3.99
N ALA A 193 0.44 18.07 4.70
CA ALA A 193 1.60 18.82 5.20
C ALA A 193 2.42 19.44 4.06
N GLN A 194 2.38 18.83 2.87
CA GLN A 194 3.22 19.19 1.72
C GLN A 194 2.54 20.10 0.70
N GLY A 195 1.29 20.48 0.92
CA GLY A 195 0.59 21.37 0.00
C GLY A 195 -0.91 21.20 -0.01
N CYS A 196 -1.54 21.91 -0.94
CA CYS A 196 -2.96 21.82 -1.24
C CYS A 196 -3.09 21.26 -2.65
N SER A 197 -3.96 20.28 -2.87
CA SER A 197 -4.20 19.70 -4.18
C SER A 197 -5.68 19.65 -4.50
N CYS A 198 -6.02 19.93 -5.76
CA CYS A 198 -7.38 19.75 -6.24
C CYS A 198 -7.58 18.34 -6.81
N GLN A 199 -8.51 17.59 -6.26
CA GLN A 199 -8.86 16.24 -6.71
C GLN A 199 -9.64 16.21 -8.05
N ALA A 200 -10.08 17.37 -8.55
CA ALA A 200 -10.86 17.47 -9.78
C ALA A 200 -10.03 17.90 -11.02
N CYS A 201 -9.04 18.77 -10.83
CA CYS A 201 -8.16 19.24 -11.90
C CYS A 201 -6.68 18.92 -11.67
N HIS A 202 -6.35 18.28 -10.55
CA HIS A 202 -4.99 17.88 -10.14
C HIS A 202 -4.01 19.05 -9.99
N TYR A 203 -4.48 20.29 -9.95
CA TYR A 203 -3.61 21.43 -9.67
C TYR A 203 -3.11 21.36 -8.22
N THR A 204 -1.80 21.56 -8.05
CA THR A 204 -1.11 21.49 -6.75
C THR A 204 -0.50 22.84 -6.39
N TRP A 205 -0.74 23.28 -5.16
CA TRP A 205 -0.09 24.43 -4.55
C TRP A 205 0.85 23.94 -3.45
N GLY A 206 2.12 24.29 -3.54
CA GLY A 206 3.08 24.01 -2.47
C GLY A 206 2.77 24.78 -1.17
N PRO A 207 3.41 24.41 -0.05
CA PRO A 207 3.10 24.96 1.27
C PRO A 207 3.34 26.47 1.37
N GLN A 208 4.26 27.01 0.56
CA GLN A 208 4.51 28.45 0.45
C GLN A 208 3.30 29.27 0.01
N TYR A 209 2.28 28.63 -0.58
CA TYR A 209 1.07 29.29 -1.05
C TYR A 209 -0.11 29.17 -0.07
N PHE A 210 0.06 28.55 1.10
CA PHE A 210 -1.03 28.35 2.06
C PHE A 210 -1.66 29.65 2.55
N MET A 211 -0.85 30.66 2.87
CA MET A 211 -1.36 31.96 3.29
C MET A 211 -2.17 32.65 2.18
N HIS A 212 -1.70 32.53 0.94
CA HIS A 212 -2.40 33.09 -0.21
C HIS A 212 -3.71 32.35 -0.49
N LEU A 213 -3.70 31.01 -0.41
CA LEU A 213 -4.89 30.18 -0.54
C LEU A 213 -5.91 30.47 0.57
N ALA A 214 -5.49 30.63 1.83
CA ALA A 214 -6.39 30.96 2.92
C ALA A 214 -7.09 32.32 2.69
N ALA A 215 -6.36 33.31 2.19
CA ALA A 215 -6.91 34.62 1.83
C ALA A 215 -7.89 34.54 0.65
N VAL A 216 -7.57 33.78 -0.40
CA VAL A 216 -8.42 33.62 -1.59
C VAL A 216 -9.68 32.79 -1.28
N LEU A 217 -9.58 31.83 -0.37
CA LEU A 217 -10.68 30.94 0.01
C LEU A 217 -11.47 31.45 1.22
N GLU A 218 -11.18 32.66 1.70
CA GLU A 218 -11.83 33.31 2.86
C GLU A 218 -11.88 32.41 4.11
N CYS A 219 -10.85 31.57 4.29
CA CYS A 219 -10.80 30.65 5.41
C CYS A 219 -10.24 31.39 6.64
N PRO A 220 -10.88 31.30 7.82
CA PRO A 220 -10.34 31.90 9.03
C PRO A 220 -8.97 31.29 9.33
N LEU A 221 -7.98 32.15 9.57
CA LEU A 221 -6.67 31.72 10.05
C LEU A 221 -6.86 31.01 11.41
N PRO A 222 -6.28 29.83 11.63
CA PRO A 222 -6.32 29.19 12.94
C PRO A 222 -5.67 30.12 13.97
N GLU A 223 -6.30 30.22 15.16
CA GLU A 223 -5.78 31.01 16.28
C GLU A 223 -4.33 30.61 16.60
N GLY A 224 -3.41 31.58 16.64
CA GLY A 224 -2.01 31.38 17.04
C GLY A 224 -0.93 31.42 15.94
N VAL A 225 -1.25 31.81 14.69
CA VAL A 225 -0.25 31.89 13.60
C VAL A 225 0.41 33.28 13.44
N LEU A 226 -0.08 34.32 14.13
CA LEU A 226 0.57 35.63 14.22
C LEU A 226 0.22 36.30 15.57
N GLU A 227 1.12 36.23 16.54
CA GLU A 227 1.41 37.35 17.45
C GLU A 227 2.81 37.87 17.15
#